data_AF-A0AAD6U2Y1-F1
#
_entry.id   AF-A0AAD6U2Y1-F1
#
_cell.length_a   1.000
_cell.length_b   1.000
_cell.length_c   1.000
_cell.angle_alpha   90.00
_cell.angle_beta   90.00
_cell.angle_gamma   90.00
#
_symmetry.space_group_name_H-M   'P 1'
#
loop_
_entity.id
_entity.type
_entity.pdbx_description
1 polymer ?
#
loop_
_entity_poly.entity_id
_entity_poly.type
_entity_poly.pdbx_seq_one_letter_code
_entity_poly.pdbx_strand_id
1 'polypeptide(L)'
;FVAKVFFNIGQGRGKNLAQNEMLLFKDMVRLKRLSFFRNQFMEAALDSGAEVSGGYFLVSDVFAIVVESRAGKKVNTTYLVEPLRSSTAVEKFSGTIGGSDNSTNKISSTMTALTHYILQSTACRLAFTDLQGSLHSGRPGAPRELVLFDPMTHSLSRQTGVGDHGPEGIDDTISTHRCSFMCKAMKLANM
;
A
#
# COMPACT_ATOMS: atom_id res chain seq x y z
N PHE A 1 9.93 -14.82 -7.22
CA PHE A 1 10.15 -13.58 -6.46
C PHE A 1 10.56 -12.47 -7.41
N VAL A 2 10.31 -11.21 -7.03
CA VAL A 2 10.84 -10.02 -7.69
C VAL A 2 11.62 -9.20 -6.66
N ALA A 3 12.70 -8.54 -7.11
CA ALA A 3 13.60 -7.78 -6.24
C ALA A 3 13.63 -6.31 -6.70
N LYS A 4 13.40 -5.38 -5.77
CA LYS A 4 13.36 -3.93 -6.01
C LYS A 4 14.60 -3.26 -5.44
N VAL A 5 15.04 -2.23 -6.15
CA VAL A 5 16.17 -1.37 -5.77
C VAL A 5 15.92 0.03 -6.32
N PHE A 6 16.28 1.06 -5.57
CA PHE A 6 16.22 2.44 -6.03
C PHE A 6 17.44 2.78 -6.90
N PHE A 7 17.20 3.51 -7.99
CA PHE A 7 18.24 4.06 -8.85
C PHE A 7 18.19 5.59 -8.81
N ASN A 8 19.36 6.23 -8.77
CA ASN A 8 19.46 7.67 -8.95
C ASN A 8 19.41 8.00 -10.45
N ILE A 9 18.42 8.79 -10.86
CA ILE A 9 18.21 9.21 -12.25
C ILE A 9 18.59 10.67 -12.52
N GLY A 10 18.96 11.46 -11.49
CA GLY A 10 19.12 12.92 -11.59
C GLY A 10 20.53 13.47 -11.36
N GLN A 11 21.42 12.74 -10.68
CA GLN A 11 22.79 13.21 -10.36
C GLN A 11 23.90 12.32 -10.97
N GLY A 12 23.60 11.60 -12.05
CA GLY A 12 24.51 10.67 -12.71
C GLY A 12 24.38 9.22 -12.21
N ARG A 13 24.94 8.27 -12.97
CA ARG A 13 24.90 6.83 -12.67
C ARG A 13 25.67 6.54 -11.37
N GLY A 14 24.97 6.46 -10.25
CA GLY A 14 25.53 6.04 -8.96
C GLY A 14 24.44 5.68 -7.96
N LYS A 15 24.51 4.46 -7.39
CA LYS A 15 23.64 4.05 -6.30
C LYS A 15 24.16 4.70 -5.01
N ASN A 16 23.41 5.62 -4.41
CA ASN A 16 23.63 5.94 -3.00
C ASN A 16 23.09 4.76 -2.17
N LEU A 17 23.98 3.83 -1.81
CA LEU A 17 23.60 2.54 -1.20
C LEU A 17 22.88 2.72 0.14
N ALA A 18 23.35 3.65 0.98
CA ALA A 18 22.72 3.96 2.26
C ALA A 18 21.31 4.55 2.08
N GLN A 19 21.15 5.44 1.10
CA GLN A 19 19.83 5.99 0.76
C GLN A 19 18.90 4.91 0.18
N ASN A 20 19.41 4.02 -0.67
CA ASN A 20 18.64 2.90 -1.21
C ASN A 20 18.13 1.99 -0.08
N GLU A 21 19.01 1.56 0.81
CA GLU A 21 18.63 0.72 1.96
C GLU A 21 17.55 1.39 2.81
N MET A 22 17.77 2.65 3.19
CA MET A 22 16.79 3.42 3.97
C MET A 22 15.42 3.50 3.29
N LEU A 23 15.37 3.78 1.98
CA LEU A 23 14.11 3.86 1.24
C LEU A 23 13.42 2.51 1.10
N LEU A 24 14.16 1.42 0.86
CA LEU A 24 13.61 0.06 0.82
C LEU A 24 13.02 -0.36 2.17
N PHE A 25 13.68 0.01 3.29
CA PHE A 25 13.12 -0.24 4.62
C PHE A 25 11.82 0.55 4.86
N LYS A 26 11.73 1.78 4.36
CA LYS A 26 10.49 2.55 4.43
C LYS A 26 9.34 1.89 3.65
N ASP A 27 9.60 1.38 2.44
CA ASP A 27 8.59 0.63 1.67
C ASP A 27 8.21 -0.69 2.36
N MET A 28 9.17 -1.40 2.96
CA MET A 28 8.88 -2.58 3.79
C MET A 28 7.95 -2.22 4.96
N VAL A 29 8.24 -1.14 5.69
CA VAL A 29 7.41 -0.67 6.81
C VAL A 29 6.00 -0.29 6.34
N ARG A 30 5.86 0.34 5.16
CA ARG A 30 4.55 0.65 4.57
C ARG A 30 3.73 -0.61 4.34
N LEU A 31 4.30 -1.63 3.73
CA LEU A 31 3.60 -2.91 3.48
C LEU A 31 3.23 -3.63 4.78
N LYS A 32 4.15 -3.69 5.76
CA LYS A 32 3.85 -4.31 7.06
C LYS A 32 2.77 -3.55 7.84
N ARG A 33 2.77 -2.21 7.79
CA ARG A 33 1.72 -1.38 8.38
C ARG A 33 0.38 -1.57 7.67
N LEU A 34 0.36 -1.61 6.34
CA LEU A 34 -0.88 -1.88 5.60
C LEU A 34 -1.45 -3.25 5.96
N SER A 35 -0.59 -4.28 6.08
CA SER A 35 -1.00 -5.61 6.53
C SER A 35 -1.60 -5.60 7.94
N PHE A 36 -0.99 -4.86 8.87
CA PHE A 36 -1.51 -4.67 10.22
C PHE A 36 -2.90 -4.00 10.21
N PHE A 37 -3.04 -2.86 9.53
CA PHE A 37 -4.32 -2.15 9.48
C PHE A 37 -5.39 -2.92 8.71
N ARG A 38 -5.01 -3.67 7.70
CA ARG A 38 -5.91 -4.58 6.98
C ARG A 38 -6.53 -5.59 7.94
N ASN A 39 -5.76 -6.17 8.87
CA ASN A 39 -6.32 -7.14 9.81
C ASN A 39 -7.34 -6.49 10.75
N GLN A 40 -7.02 -5.32 11.30
CA GLN A 40 -7.96 -4.55 12.12
C GLN A 40 -9.21 -4.12 11.34
N PHE A 41 -9.04 -3.75 10.07
CA PHE A 41 -10.14 -3.41 9.17
C PHE A 41 -11.08 -4.60 8.95
N MET A 42 -10.52 -5.80 8.72
CA MET A 42 -11.34 -7.01 8.53
C MET A 42 -12.13 -7.37 9.80
N GLU A 43 -11.52 -7.22 10.98
CA GLU A 43 -12.19 -7.39 12.28
C GLU A 43 -13.32 -6.35 12.44
N ALA A 44 -13.04 -5.07 12.21
CA ALA A 44 -14.04 -4.01 12.29
C ALA A 44 -15.20 -4.18 11.29
N ALA A 45 -14.90 -4.71 10.09
CA ALA A 45 -15.92 -5.01 9.09
C ALA A 45 -16.83 -6.16 9.56
N LEU A 46 -16.25 -7.21 10.14
CA LEU A 46 -16.99 -8.33 10.73
C LEU A 46 -17.91 -7.84 11.85
N ASP A 47 -17.39 -7.05 12.79
CA ASP A 47 -18.15 -6.49 13.92
C ASP A 47 -19.30 -5.60 13.46
N SER A 48 -19.13 -4.92 12.32
CA SER A 48 -20.14 -4.06 11.72
C SER A 48 -21.14 -4.81 10.83
N GLY A 49 -20.92 -6.10 10.56
CA GLY A 49 -21.69 -6.88 9.59
C GLY A 49 -21.46 -6.45 8.13
N ALA A 50 -20.38 -5.72 7.86
CA ALA A 50 -20.05 -5.23 6.53
C ALA A 50 -19.38 -6.33 5.70
N GLU A 51 -19.96 -6.65 4.54
CA GLU A 51 -19.47 -7.73 3.70
C GLU A 51 -18.37 -7.24 2.74
N VAL A 52 -17.11 -7.49 3.07
CA VAL A 52 -15.95 -7.14 2.25
C VAL A 52 -15.92 -7.93 0.94
N SER A 53 -15.52 -7.30 -0.17
CA SER A 53 -15.47 -7.95 -1.49
C SER A 53 -14.36 -9.00 -1.60
N GLY A 54 -14.64 -10.09 -2.33
CA GLY A 54 -13.61 -10.87 -3.04
C GLY A 54 -12.80 -11.84 -2.19
N GLY A 55 -13.40 -12.44 -1.15
CA GLY A 55 -12.59 -13.13 -0.16
C GLY A 55 -11.61 -12.16 0.51
N TYR A 56 -10.87 -12.64 1.49
CA TYR A 56 -9.88 -11.85 2.19
C TYR A 56 -8.84 -11.27 1.22
N PHE A 57 -8.86 -9.96 0.92
CA PHE A 57 -7.74 -9.33 0.20
C PHE A 57 -6.48 -9.41 1.07
N LEU A 58 -5.32 -9.52 0.43
CA LEU A 58 -4.03 -9.69 1.08
C LEU A 58 -3.13 -8.49 0.79
N VAL A 59 -2.08 -8.35 1.60
CA VAL A 59 -0.98 -7.41 1.36
C VAL A 59 0.26 -8.23 1.05
N SER A 60 1.02 -7.84 0.05
CA SER A 60 2.22 -8.57 -0.36
C SER A 60 3.21 -8.70 0.79
N ASP A 61 3.66 -9.93 1.03
CA ASP A 61 4.70 -10.18 2.02
C ASP A 61 6.08 -9.85 1.45
N VAL A 62 6.92 -9.24 2.28
CA VAL A 62 8.21 -8.69 1.88
C VAL A 62 9.31 -8.98 2.89
N PHE A 63 10.52 -9.16 2.35
CA PHE A 63 11.76 -9.30 3.11
C PHE A 63 12.90 -8.60 2.38
N ALA A 64 13.96 -8.22 3.10
CA ALA A 64 15.15 -7.65 2.50
C ALA A 64 16.22 -8.72 2.32
N ILE A 65 16.98 -8.62 1.23
CA ILE A 65 18.22 -9.38 1.03
C ILE A 65 19.37 -8.42 0.77
N VAL A 66 20.56 -8.82 1.16
CA VAL A 66 21.81 -8.12 0.84
C VAL A 66 22.62 -9.02 -0.09
N VAL A 67 22.95 -8.51 -1.27
CA VAL A 67 23.77 -9.22 -2.25
C VAL A 67 25.17 -8.61 -2.27
N GLU A 68 26.17 -9.43 -2.02
CA GLU A 68 27.59 -9.03 -2.09
C GLU A 68 28.12 -9.20 -3.51
N SER A 69 28.65 -8.13 -4.11
CA SER A 69 29.42 -8.23 -5.35
C SER A 69 30.89 -8.56 -5.04
N ARG A 70 31.41 -9.63 -5.66
CA ARG A 70 32.83 -10.03 -5.57
C ARG A 70 33.71 -9.42 -6.67
N ALA A 71 33.16 -8.65 -7.60
CA ALA A 71 33.94 -8.04 -8.67
C ALA A 71 34.71 -6.80 -8.18
N GLY A 72 35.96 -7.02 -7.72
CA GLY A 72 36.99 -6.00 -7.51
C GLY A 72 36.83 -5.07 -6.29
N LYS A 73 35.62 -4.89 -5.77
CA LYS A 73 35.34 -4.16 -4.52
C LYS A 73 34.09 -4.77 -3.85
N LYS A 74 34.17 -5.10 -2.56
CA LYS A 74 32.99 -5.58 -1.80
C LYS A 74 31.96 -4.45 -1.76
N VAL A 75 30.94 -4.56 -2.61
CA VAL A 75 29.80 -3.65 -2.62
C VAL A 75 28.57 -4.46 -2.30
N ASN A 76 27.95 -4.15 -1.17
CA ASN A 76 26.71 -4.76 -0.72
C ASN A 76 25.55 -3.95 -1.30
N THR A 77 24.65 -4.61 -2.02
CA THR A 77 23.41 -4.00 -2.50
C THR A 77 22.23 -4.63 -1.79
N THR A 78 21.44 -3.80 -1.10
CA THR A 78 20.18 -4.21 -0.49
C THR A 78 19.06 -4.19 -1.52
N TYR A 79 18.21 -5.22 -1.47
CA TYR A 79 17.01 -5.36 -2.29
C TYR A 79 15.80 -5.65 -1.40
N LEU A 80 14.64 -5.10 -1.74
CA LEU A 80 13.35 -5.51 -1.18
C LEU A 80 12.76 -6.58 -2.08
N VAL A 81 12.40 -7.73 -1.51
CA VAL A 81 11.94 -8.91 -2.25
C VAL A 81 10.49 -9.21 -1.89
N GLU A 82 9.68 -9.49 -2.91
CA GLU A 82 8.29 -9.92 -2.77
C GLU A 82 7.99 -11.11 -3.70
N PRO A 83 6.91 -11.89 -3.46
CA PRO A 83 6.47 -12.94 -4.37
C PRO A 83 6.25 -12.41 -5.79
N LEU A 84 6.69 -13.19 -6.79
CA LEU A 84 6.36 -12.85 -8.18
C LEU A 84 4.88 -13.15 -8.39
N ARG A 85 4.12 -12.13 -8.81
CA ARG A 85 2.69 -12.24 -9.08
C ARG A 85 2.45 -13.04 -10.34
N SER A 86 1.36 -13.82 -10.37
CA SER A 86 0.99 -14.64 -11.55
C SER A 86 0.36 -13.80 -12.66
N SER A 87 -0.18 -12.63 -12.31
CA SER A 87 -0.71 -11.63 -13.23
C SER A 87 0.13 -10.36 -13.20
N THR A 88 0.35 -9.76 -14.36
CA THR A 88 0.94 -8.43 -14.51
C THR A 88 -0.12 -7.33 -14.59
N ALA A 89 -1.41 -7.68 -14.64
CA ALA A 89 -2.49 -6.70 -14.63
C ALA A 89 -2.58 -6.05 -13.25
N VAL A 90 -2.52 -4.72 -13.22
CA VAL A 90 -2.61 -3.91 -12.02
C VAL A 90 -3.92 -3.14 -12.05
N GLU A 91 -4.70 -3.27 -10.98
CA GLU A 91 -5.86 -2.43 -10.71
C GLU A 91 -5.45 -1.38 -9.68
N LYS A 92 -5.69 -0.11 -10.00
CA LYS A 92 -5.35 1.04 -9.16
C LYS A 92 -6.63 1.61 -8.58
N PHE A 93 -6.68 1.77 -7.26
CA PHE A 93 -7.87 2.17 -6.51
C PHE A 93 -7.80 3.61 -6.00
N SER A 94 -6.59 4.16 -5.83
CA SER A 94 -6.37 5.57 -5.49
C SER A 94 -5.08 6.09 -6.11
N GLY A 95 -4.98 7.41 -6.29
CA GLY A 95 -3.73 8.10 -6.67
C GLY A 95 -2.89 8.49 -5.44
N THR A 96 -1.71 9.06 -5.69
CA THR A 96 -0.89 9.67 -4.62
C THR A 96 -1.48 11.00 -4.16
N ILE A 97 -2.03 11.80 -5.08
CA ILE A 97 -2.75 13.06 -4.83
C ILE A 97 -4.02 13.01 -5.69
N GLY A 98 -5.14 13.52 -5.20
CA GLY A 98 -6.41 13.57 -5.92
C GLY A 98 -7.38 12.41 -5.67
N GLY A 99 -7.43 11.90 -4.43
CA GLY A 99 -8.53 11.07 -3.94
C GLY A 99 -8.72 9.67 -4.54
N SER A 100 -9.71 8.96 -4.01
CA SER A 100 -10.12 7.61 -4.44
C SER A 100 -10.77 7.61 -5.82
N ASP A 101 -10.64 6.50 -6.55
CA ASP A 101 -11.44 6.27 -7.75
C ASP A 101 -12.95 6.33 -7.41
N ASN A 102 -13.75 6.98 -8.26
CA ASN A 102 -15.21 7.09 -8.14
C ASN A 102 -15.93 5.78 -8.53
N SER A 103 -15.18 4.70 -8.73
CA SER A 103 -15.72 3.37 -8.99
C SER A 103 -16.65 2.92 -7.87
N THR A 104 -17.87 2.55 -8.26
CA THR A 104 -18.91 2.02 -7.37
C THR A 104 -18.78 0.50 -7.15
N ASN A 105 -17.75 -0.14 -7.73
CA ASN A 105 -17.57 -1.58 -7.58
C ASN A 105 -17.19 -1.94 -6.13
N LYS A 106 -17.51 -3.17 -5.71
CA LYS A 106 -17.38 -3.60 -4.31
C LYS A 106 -15.92 -3.60 -3.82
N ILE A 107 -14.97 -3.91 -4.71
CA ILE A 107 -13.53 -3.92 -4.41
C ILE A 107 -13.03 -2.49 -4.17
N SER A 108 -13.28 -1.58 -5.10
CA SER A 108 -12.89 -0.17 -5.01
C SER A 108 -13.53 0.48 -3.78
N SER A 109 -14.81 0.21 -3.53
CA SER A 109 -15.49 0.67 -2.32
C SER A 109 -14.84 0.15 -1.03
N THR A 110 -14.34 -1.10 -1.04
CA THR A 110 -13.57 -1.68 0.08
C THR A 110 -12.24 -0.95 0.26
N MET A 111 -11.49 -0.71 -0.82
CA MET A 111 -10.19 -0.03 -0.75
C MET A 111 -10.34 1.43 -0.29
N THR A 112 -11.35 2.14 -0.78
CA THR A 112 -11.72 3.48 -0.31
C THR A 112 -12.07 3.49 1.17
N ALA A 113 -12.83 2.50 1.65
CA ALA A 113 -13.15 2.35 3.07
C ALA A 113 -11.94 1.97 3.92
N LEU A 114 -10.98 1.20 3.40
CA LEU A 114 -9.74 0.89 4.09
C LEU A 114 -8.91 2.16 4.35
N THR A 115 -8.73 3.01 3.34
CA THR A 115 -8.05 4.31 3.51
C THR A 115 -8.76 5.17 4.57
N HIS A 116 -10.09 5.26 4.50
CA HIS A 116 -10.90 5.97 5.49
C HIS A 116 -10.67 5.41 6.90
N TYR A 117 -10.80 4.10 7.07
CA TYR A 117 -10.61 3.43 8.36
C TYR A 117 -9.22 3.72 8.95
N ILE A 118 -8.16 3.73 8.13
CA ILE A 118 -6.81 4.04 8.60
C ILE A 118 -6.70 5.50 9.04
N LEU A 119 -7.27 6.43 8.28
CA LEU A 119 -7.33 7.84 8.68
C LEU A 119 -8.04 7.99 10.03
N GLN A 120 -9.21 7.39 10.19
CA GLN A 120 -9.99 7.47 11.44
C GLN A 120 -9.25 6.81 12.62
N SER A 121 -8.77 5.57 12.45
CA SER A 121 -8.09 4.81 13.50
C SER A 121 -6.76 5.41 13.94
N THR A 122 -6.13 6.20 13.07
CA THR A 122 -4.89 6.91 13.39
C THR A 122 -5.11 8.37 13.79
N ALA A 123 -6.35 8.82 13.95
CA ALA A 123 -6.71 10.23 14.22
C ALA A 123 -6.06 11.18 13.20
N CYS A 124 -6.19 10.86 11.92
CA CYS A 124 -5.65 11.60 10.77
C CYS A 124 -4.13 11.78 10.80
N ARG A 125 -3.38 10.85 11.42
CA ARG A 125 -1.91 10.91 11.47
C ARG A 125 -1.23 10.19 10.29
N LEU A 126 -1.96 9.29 9.64
CA LEU A 126 -1.47 8.48 8.54
C LEU A 126 -2.58 8.26 7.52
N ALA A 127 -2.31 8.61 6.26
CA ALA A 127 -3.14 8.24 5.13
C ALA A 127 -2.39 7.21 4.28
N PHE A 128 -3.09 6.16 3.83
CA PHE A 128 -2.60 5.27 2.79
C PHE A 128 -3.19 5.70 1.45
N THR A 129 -2.31 5.89 0.47
CA THR A 129 -2.61 6.35 -0.88
C THR A 129 -1.95 5.43 -1.90
N ASP A 130 -2.24 5.66 -3.18
CA ASP A 130 -1.73 4.82 -4.27
C ASP A 130 -2.02 3.32 -4.04
N LEU A 131 -3.20 3.00 -3.48
CA LEU A 131 -3.59 1.62 -3.26
C LEU A 131 -3.81 0.96 -4.62
N GLN A 132 -3.08 -0.12 -4.86
CA GLN A 132 -3.14 -0.89 -6.09
C GLN A 132 -2.89 -2.36 -5.79
N GLY A 133 -3.35 -3.23 -6.69
CA GLY A 133 -3.17 -4.66 -6.54
C GLY A 133 -3.40 -5.45 -7.82
N SER A 134 -3.21 -6.76 -7.72
CA SER A 134 -3.45 -7.70 -8.79
C SER A 134 -4.38 -8.81 -8.31
N LEU A 135 -5.40 -9.11 -9.12
CA LEU A 135 -6.29 -10.24 -8.90
C LEU A 135 -5.59 -11.53 -9.34
N HIS A 136 -5.44 -12.45 -8.40
CA HIS A 136 -4.94 -13.79 -8.63
C HIS A 136 -6.13 -14.74 -8.77
N SER A 137 -6.10 -15.57 -9.81
CA SER A 137 -6.99 -16.71 -9.87
C SER A 137 -6.59 -17.66 -8.74
N GLY A 138 -7.51 -17.91 -7.81
CA GLY A 138 -7.34 -18.99 -6.83
C GLY A 138 -7.30 -20.35 -7.51
N ARG A 139 -7.19 -21.42 -6.73
CA ARG A 139 -7.39 -22.79 -7.23
C ARG A 139 -8.77 -22.89 -7.92
N PRO A 140 -8.98 -23.82 -8.87
CA PRO A 140 -10.31 -24.03 -9.45
C PRO A 140 -11.39 -24.17 -8.37
N GLY A 141 -12.40 -23.31 -8.41
CA GLY A 141 -13.48 -23.25 -7.40
C GLY A 141 -13.22 -22.34 -6.19
N ALA A 142 -12.03 -21.77 -6.03
CA ALA A 142 -11.73 -20.77 -5.01
C ALA A 142 -12.01 -19.35 -5.53
N PRO A 143 -12.42 -18.41 -4.65
CA PRO A 143 -12.57 -17.00 -5.02
C PRO A 143 -11.22 -16.42 -5.50
N ARG A 144 -11.29 -15.41 -6.37
CA ARG A 144 -10.12 -14.63 -6.76
C ARG A 144 -9.57 -13.87 -5.56
N GLU A 145 -8.25 -13.85 -5.42
CA GLU A 145 -7.57 -13.16 -4.32
C GLU A 145 -6.93 -11.86 -4.82
N LEU A 146 -7.32 -10.72 -4.25
CA LEU A 146 -6.65 -9.45 -4.49
C LEU A 146 -5.42 -9.35 -3.60
N VAL A 147 -4.24 -9.13 -4.19
CA VAL A 147 -3.00 -8.86 -3.45
C VAL A 147 -2.59 -7.41 -3.68
N LEU A 148 -2.60 -6.61 -2.62
CA LEU A 148 -2.13 -5.22 -2.61
C LEU A 148 -0.61 -5.16 -2.50
N PHE A 149 -0.01 -4.20 -3.20
CA PHE A 149 1.44 -3.96 -3.17
C PHE A 149 1.75 -2.50 -3.48
N ASP A 150 2.97 -2.08 -3.16
CA ASP A 150 3.50 -0.73 -3.40
C ASP A 150 2.55 0.41 -2.98
N PRO A 151 2.02 0.40 -1.74
CA PRO A 151 1.26 1.53 -1.26
C PRO A 151 2.15 2.74 -1.02
N MET A 152 1.57 3.92 -1.18
CA MET A 152 2.15 5.18 -0.71
C MET A 152 1.50 5.61 0.59
N THR A 153 2.13 6.53 1.30
CA THR A 153 1.57 7.05 2.56
C THR A 153 1.87 8.52 2.73
N HIS A 154 0.94 9.23 3.36
CA HIS A 154 1.15 10.57 3.89
C HIS A 154 1.17 10.55 5.41
N SER A 155 2.11 11.24 6.02
CA SER A 155 2.25 11.31 7.47
C SER A 155 2.50 12.72 7.95
N LEU A 156 2.09 13.06 9.16
CA LEU A 156 2.41 14.37 9.76
C LEU A 156 3.93 14.66 9.79
N SER A 157 4.76 13.62 9.83
CA SER A 157 6.22 13.73 9.90
C SER A 157 6.93 13.90 8.56
N ARG A 158 6.27 13.64 7.42
CA ARG A 158 6.90 13.52 6.09
C ARG A 158 8.03 12.47 5.99
N GLN A 159 8.01 11.45 6.84
CA GLN A 159 9.13 10.50 6.96
C GLN A 159 8.82 9.10 6.45
N THR A 160 7.63 8.83 5.91
CA THR A 160 7.25 7.45 5.56
C THR A 160 7.88 6.93 4.26
N GLY A 161 8.55 7.77 3.46
CA GLY A 161 9.24 7.34 2.25
C GLY A 161 9.09 8.32 1.10
N VAL A 162 9.45 7.89 -0.11
CA VAL A 162 9.24 8.68 -1.33
C VAL A 162 7.75 9.01 -1.48
N GLY A 163 7.44 10.22 -1.94
CA GLY A 163 6.06 10.71 -2.18
C GLY A 163 5.20 10.85 -0.91
N ASP A 164 5.81 10.94 0.28
CA ASP A 164 5.11 11.40 1.48
C ASP A 164 4.92 12.92 1.41
N HIS A 165 3.73 13.35 0.97
CA HIS A 165 3.32 14.75 0.87
C HIS A 165 2.93 15.37 2.21
N GLY A 166 3.11 14.70 3.34
CA GLY A 166 2.92 15.33 4.65
C GLY A 166 1.45 15.59 5.02
N PRO A 167 1.22 16.58 5.90
CA PRO A 167 -0.12 17.05 6.24
C PRO A 167 -0.95 17.44 5.01
N GLU A 168 -0.38 18.06 3.98
CA GLU A 168 -1.13 18.48 2.79
C GLU A 168 -1.66 17.27 2.00
N GLY A 169 -0.90 16.17 1.96
CA GLY A 169 -1.37 14.93 1.36
C GLY A 169 -2.49 14.28 2.17
N ILE A 170 -2.48 14.41 3.49
CA ILE A 170 -3.56 13.96 4.37
C ILE A 170 -4.82 14.81 4.12
N ASP A 171 -4.67 16.14 4.09
CA ASP A 171 -5.77 17.07 3.82
C ASP A 171 -6.38 16.85 2.44
N ASP A 172 -5.56 16.61 1.41
CA ASP A 172 -6.02 16.22 0.09
C ASP A 172 -6.82 14.90 0.15
N THR A 173 -6.29 13.88 0.82
CA THR A 173 -6.99 12.59 0.96
C THR A 173 -8.35 12.77 1.63
N ILE A 174 -8.45 13.59 2.69
CA ILE A 174 -9.70 13.85 3.40
C ILE A 174 -10.68 14.65 2.53
N SER A 175 -10.24 15.77 1.95
CA SER A 175 -11.11 16.67 1.18
C SER A 175 -11.66 16.05 -0.12
N THR A 176 -10.88 15.15 -0.72
CA THR A 176 -11.28 14.42 -1.93
C THR A 176 -11.98 13.10 -1.64
N HIS A 177 -12.00 12.63 -0.38
CA HIS A 177 -12.69 11.41 -0.01
C HIS A 177 -14.21 11.53 -0.26
N ARG A 178 -14.80 10.45 -0.77
CA ARG A 178 -16.25 10.30 -0.87
C ARG A 178 -16.63 8.97 -0.24
N CYS A 179 -17.40 9.04 0.86
CA CYS A 179 -17.82 7.84 1.57
C CYS A 179 -18.57 6.89 0.63
N SER A 180 -17.97 5.72 0.40
CA SER A 180 -18.58 4.62 -0.35
C SER A 180 -19.68 3.96 0.48
N PHE A 181 -20.46 3.06 -0.13
CA PHE A 181 -21.41 2.25 0.62
C PHE A 181 -20.70 1.39 1.69
N MET A 182 -19.43 1.03 1.47
CA MET A 182 -18.64 0.28 2.45
C MET A 182 -18.29 1.14 3.66
N CYS A 183 -17.91 2.42 3.47
CA CYS A 183 -17.66 3.34 4.59
C CYS A 183 -18.90 3.44 5.50
N LYS A 184 -20.08 3.51 4.88
CA LYS A 184 -21.38 3.55 5.58
C LYS A 184 -21.70 2.23 6.28
N ALA A 185 -21.48 1.09 5.61
CA ALA A 185 -21.68 -0.24 6.20
C ALA A 185 -20.78 -0.46 7.43
N MET A 186 -19.56 0.06 7.38
CA MET A 186 -18.59 0.03 8.47
C MET A 186 -18.80 1.13 9.53
N LYS A 187 -19.83 1.96 9.38
CA LYS A 187 -20.17 3.05 10.31
C LYS A 187 -18.98 3.99 10.59
N LEU A 188 -18.17 4.24 9.57
CA LEU A 188 -17.07 5.21 9.67
C LEU A 188 -17.63 6.63 9.79
N ALA A 189 -16.88 7.50 10.45
CA ALA A 189 -17.27 8.90 10.64
C ALA A 189 -17.43 9.60 9.27
N ASN A 190 -18.29 10.61 9.19
CA ASN A 190 -18.33 11.40 7.96
C ASN A 190 -17.06 12.26 7.88
N MET A 191 -16.42 12.24 6.70
CA MET A 191 -15.31 13.12 6.31
C MET A 191 -15.83 14.21 5.38
#